data_AF-A0A1J4UFI7-F1
#
_entry.id   AF-A0A1J4UFI7-F1
#
_cell.length_a   1.000
_cell.length_b   1.000
_cell.length_c   1.000
_cell.angle_alpha   90.00
_cell.angle_beta   90.00
_cell.angle_gamma   90.00
#
_symmetry.space_group_name_H-M   'P 1'
#
loop_
_entity.id
_entity.type
_entity.pdbx_description
1 polymer ?
#
loop_
_entity_poly.entity_id
_entity_poly.type
_entity_poly.pdbx_seq_one_letter_code
_entity_poly.pdbx_strand_id
1 'polypeptide(L)'
;MILEFLISLLSGFLVKKTDDFADARKRKRAGIAQYAFALLYGAGIAYFIFFTSASSLWLAAFLAMLIVGKIDNKLHYTGALPVLFCLPFFPIPLPPTLLFAFFLTSAALDELEPFKMRPVLPLCALFTSLLTGEWLYFLSIAVFDIGYKMAERI
;
A
#
# COMPACT_ATOMS: atom_id res chain seq x y z
N MET A 1 -17.65 3.12 1.77
CA MET A 1 -16.73 4.13 2.31
C MET A 1 -16.16 3.81 3.70
N ILE A 2 -16.97 3.53 4.73
CA ILE A 2 -16.43 3.28 6.09
C ILE A 2 -15.52 2.04 6.13
N LEU A 3 -15.93 0.96 5.47
CA LEU A 3 -15.17 -0.29 5.41
C LEU A 3 -13.77 -0.08 4.80
N GLU A 4 -13.70 0.68 3.72
CA GLU A 4 -12.48 1.00 2.99
C GLU A 4 -11.51 1.77 3.88
N PHE A 5 -12.00 2.74 4.66
CA PHE A 5 -11.15 3.46 5.61
C PHE A 5 -10.65 2.56 6.75
N LEU A 6 -11.48 1.64 7.25
CA LEU A 6 -11.03 0.66 8.26
C LEU A 6 -9.97 -0.29 7.68
N ILE A 7 -10.17 -0.79 6.46
CA ILE A 7 -9.21 -1.66 5.78
C ILE A 7 -7.90 -0.91 5.52
N SER A 8 -7.97 0.34 5.06
CA SER A 8 -6.79 1.18 4.83
C SER A 8 -6.02 1.43 6.13
N LEU A 9 -6.71 1.84 7.20
CA LEU A 9 -6.10 2.10 8.51
C LEU A 9 -5.39 0.85 9.04
N LEU A 10 -6.11 -0.28 9.01
CA LEU A 10 -5.58 -1.56 9.47
C LEU A 10 -4.40 -2.02 8.61
N SER A 11 -4.47 -1.84 7.29
CA SER A 11 -3.37 -2.19 6.38
C SER A 11 -2.13 -1.37 6.70
N GLY A 12 -2.26 -0.05 6.90
CA GLY A 12 -1.13 0.81 7.27
C GLY A 12 -0.48 0.39 8.58
N PHE A 13 -1.30 0.12 9.59
CA PHE A 13 -0.84 -0.36 10.89
C PHE A 13 -0.09 -1.70 10.77
N LEU A 14 -0.66 -2.67 10.05
CA LEU A 14 -0.10 -4.01 9.89
C LEU A 14 1.16 -4.03 9.01
N VAL A 15 1.24 -3.19 7.97
CA VAL A 15 2.45 -3.00 7.16
C VAL A 15 3.59 -2.54 8.06
N LYS A 16 3.39 -1.48 8.84
CA LYS A 16 4.44 -0.98 9.74
C LYS A 16 4.90 -2.04 10.74
N LYS A 17 3.97 -2.76 11.39
CA LYS A 17 4.35 -3.87 12.28
C LYS A 17 5.14 -4.95 11.55
N THR A 18 4.79 -5.23 10.29
CA THR A 18 5.53 -6.19 9.47
C THR A 18 6.94 -5.70 9.15
N ASP A 19 7.10 -4.41 8.81
CA ASP A 19 8.41 -3.78 8.60
C ASP A 19 9.27 -3.87 9.87
N ASP A 20 8.72 -3.50 11.03
CA ASP A 20 9.43 -3.57 12.31
C ASP A 20 9.89 -5.00 12.63
N PHE A 21 9.06 -6.00 12.33
CA PHE A 21 9.45 -7.41 12.45
C PHE A 21 10.54 -7.81 11.45
N ALA A 22 10.50 -7.31 10.21
CA ALA A 22 11.51 -7.57 9.20
C ALA A 22 12.88 -6.97 9.59
N ASP A 23 12.89 -5.79 10.20
CA ASP A 23 14.12 -5.17 10.69
C ASP A 23 14.64 -5.87 11.96
N ALA A 24 13.75 -6.24 12.88
CA ALA A 24 14.11 -7.01 14.08
C ALA A 24 14.62 -8.43 13.75
N ARG A 25 14.24 -9.01 12.60
CA ARG A 25 14.68 -10.34 12.12
C ARG A 25 16.19 -10.46 11.93
N LYS A 26 16.97 -9.36 11.90
CA LYS A 26 18.44 -9.47 12.03
C LYS A 26 18.86 -10.22 13.32
N ARG A 27 17.93 -10.47 14.26
CA ARG A 27 18.19 -11.15 15.54
C ARG A 27 17.39 -12.45 15.80
N LYS A 28 16.24 -12.73 15.17
CA LYS A 28 15.39 -13.94 15.42
C LYS A 28 14.57 -14.41 14.19
N ARG A 29 14.20 -15.71 14.15
CA ARG A 29 13.24 -16.27 13.17
C ARG A 29 11.83 -15.73 13.44
N ALA A 30 11.09 -15.38 12.39
CA ALA A 30 9.67 -15.04 12.55
C ALA A 30 8.81 -16.27 12.82
N GLY A 31 7.83 -16.08 13.68
CA GLY A 31 6.75 -17.02 13.92
C GLY A 31 5.54 -16.79 13.01
N ILE A 32 4.48 -17.54 13.30
CA ILE A 32 3.24 -17.59 12.53
C ILE A 32 2.52 -16.23 12.53
N ALA A 33 2.53 -15.52 13.66
CA ALA A 33 1.86 -14.22 13.80
C ALA A 33 2.38 -13.17 12.80
N GLN A 34 3.69 -13.12 12.55
CA GLN A 34 4.27 -12.17 11.59
C GLN A 34 3.83 -12.47 10.15
N TYR A 35 3.74 -13.73 9.76
CA TYR A 35 3.23 -14.11 8.43
C TYR A 35 1.73 -13.83 8.31
N ALA A 36 0.96 -14.04 9.38
CA ALA A 36 -0.46 -13.67 9.40
C ALA A 36 -0.67 -12.16 9.20
N PHE A 37 0.14 -11.33 9.86
CA PHE A 37 0.08 -9.87 9.68
C PHE A 37 0.41 -9.48 8.24
N ALA A 38 1.43 -10.12 7.66
CA ALA A 38 1.81 -9.89 6.27
C ALA A 38 0.67 -10.22 5.29
N LEU A 39 0.05 -11.39 5.44
CA LEU A 39 -1.09 -11.80 4.63
C LEU A 39 -2.29 -10.88 4.80
N LEU A 40 -2.58 -10.44 6.03
CA LEU A 40 -3.73 -9.58 6.31
C LEU A 40 -3.59 -8.19 5.68
N TYR A 41 -2.42 -7.54 5.79
CA TYR A 41 -2.24 -6.26 5.10
C TYR A 41 -2.26 -6.44 3.58
N GLY A 42 -1.65 -7.54 3.09
CA GLY A 42 -1.62 -7.86 1.66
C GLY A 42 -3.02 -8.03 1.10
N ALA A 43 -3.91 -8.67 1.86
CA ALA A 43 -5.33 -8.81 1.51
C ALA A 43 -6.05 -7.46 1.49
N GLY A 44 -5.71 -6.54 2.39
CA GLY A 44 -6.22 -5.16 2.34
C GLY A 44 -5.77 -4.41 1.09
N ILE A 45 -4.49 -4.51 0.71
CA ILE A 45 -3.98 -3.93 -0.55
C ILE A 45 -4.68 -4.56 -1.76
N ALA A 46 -4.82 -5.90 -1.79
CA ALA A 46 -5.54 -6.59 -2.85
C ALA A 46 -6.99 -6.11 -2.93
N TYR A 47 -7.66 -5.92 -1.79
CA TYR A 47 -9.03 -5.41 -1.76
C TYR A 47 -9.15 -4.06 -2.49
N PHE A 48 -8.23 -3.12 -2.22
CA PHE A 48 -8.21 -1.84 -2.91
C PHE A 48 -7.93 -1.95 -4.41
N ILE A 49 -6.97 -2.80 -4.81
CA ILE A 49 -6.59 -3.01 -6.21
C ILE A 49 -7.75 -3.56 -7.04
N PHE A 50 -8.49 -4.54 -6.50
CA PHE A 50 -9.47 -5.29 -7.30
C PHE A 50 -10.92 -4.81 -7.13
N PHE A 51 -11.28 -4.19 -6.00
CA PHE A 51 -12.69 -3.97 -5.65
C PHE A 51 -13.07 -2.51 -5.34
N THR A 52 -12.18 -1.54 -5.58
CA THR A 52 -12.47 -0.13 -5.26
C THR A 52 -12.16 0.82 -6.42
N SER A 53 -12.73 2.03 -6.38
CA SER A 53 -12.40 3.09 -7.35
C SER A 53 -10.98 3.62 -7.21
N ALA A 54 -10.28 3.29 -6.11
CA ALA A 54 -8.88 3.65 -5.90
C ALA A 54 -7.89 2.63 -6.47
N SER A 55 -8.34 1.66 -7.30
CA SER A 55 -7.50 0.60 -7.88
C SER A 55 -6.20 1.12 -8.50
N SER A 56 -6.29 2.22 -9.24
CA SER A 56 -5.16 2.85 -9.93
C SER A 56 -4.04 3.26 -8.98
N LEU A 57 -4.39 3.91 -7.87
CA LEU A 57 -3.48 4.40 -6.84
C LEU A 57 -2.79 3.23 -6.13
N TRP A 58 -3.56 2.26 -5.68
CA TRP A 58 -3.04 1.14 -4.89
C TRP A 58 -2.21 0.17 -5.71
N LEU A 59 -2.60 -0.08 -6.98
CA LEU A 59 -1.80 -0.88 -7.90
C LEU A 59 -0.49 -0.18 -8.24
N ALA A 60 -0.55 1.13 -8.50
CA ALA A 60 0.63 1.94 -8.77
C ALA A 60 1.60 1.95 -7.58
N ALA A 61 1.10 2.15 -6.36
CA ALA A 61 1.91 2.11 -5.14
C ALA A 61 2.54 0.71 -4.93
N PHE A 62 1.77 -0.37 -5.10
CA PHE A 62 2.28 -1.73 -5.01
C PHE A 62 3.41 -2.01 -6.02
N LEU A 63 3.21 -1.63 -7.29
CA LEU A 63 4.22 -1.81 -8.34
C LEU A 63 5.45 -0.91 -8.12
N ALA A 64 5.28 0.33 -7.65
CA ALA A 64 6.39 1.19 -7.29
C ALA A 64 7.28 0.54 -6.21
N MET A 65 6.68 -0.05 -5.18
CA MET A 65 7.43 -0.74 -4.11
C MET A 65 8.20 -1.96 -4.63
N LEU A 66 7.66 -2.68 -5.63
CA LEU A 66 8.39 -3.74 -6.32
C LEU A 66 9.56 -3.19 -7.14
N ILE A 67 9.34 -2.13 -7.92
CA ILE A 67 10.35 -1.52 -8.80
C ILE A 67 11.51 -0.95 -8.00
N VAL A 68 11.22 -0.26 -6.90
CA VAL A 68 12.24 0.33 -6.02
C VAL A 68 12.91 -0.72 -5.13
N GLY A 69 12.44 -1.97 -5.16
CA GLY A 69 13.05 -3.08 -4.41
C GLY A 69 12.80 -3.00 -2.91
N LYS A 70 11.71 -2.36 -2.47
CA LYS A 70 11.31 -2.34 -1.05
C LYS A 70 10.70 -3.66 -0.60
N ILE A 71 10.18 -4.45 -1.53
CA ILE A 71 9.76 -5.83 -1.29
C ILE A 71 11.00 -6.74 -1.44
N ASP A 72 11.78 -6.82 -0.37
CA ASP A 72 13.14 -7.38 -0.35
C ASP A 72 13.31 -8.62 0.53
N ASN A 73 12.30 -8.98 1.33
CA ASN A 73 12.40 -10.07 2.29
C ASN A 73 11.15 -10.95 2.35
N LYS A 74 11.26 -12.10 3.02
CA LYS A 74 10.20 -13.13 3.09
C LYS A 74 8.87 -12.60 3.62
N LEU A 75 8.85 -11.65 4.56
CA LEU A 75 7.59 -11.08 5.04
C LEU A 75 6.95 -10.21 3.98
N HIS A 76 7.72 -9.35 3.31
CA HIS A 76 7.20 -8.50 2.23
C HIS A 76 6.67 -9.36 1.07
N TYR A 77 7.39 -10.41 0.67
CA TYR A 77 6.90 -11.36 -0.33
C TYR A 77 5.61 -12.06 0.11
N THR A 78 5.49 -12.41 1.40
CA THR A 78 4.26 -13.00 1.93
C THR A 78 3.09 -12.03 1.81
N GLY A 79 3.28 -10.75 2.11
CA GLY A 79 2.23 -9.74 1.95
C GLY A 79 1.92 -9.39 0.49
N ALA A 80 2.80 -9.70 -0.46
CA ALA A 80 2.49 -9.61 -1.88
C ALA A 80 1.62 -10.78 -2.39
N LEU A 81 1.61 -11.94 -1.70
CA LEU A 81 0.88 -13.13 -2.15
C LEU A 81 -0.62 -12.91 -2.36
N PRO A 82 -1.37 -12.20 -1.49
CA PRO A 82 -2.79 -11.97 -1.72
C PRO A 82 -3.06 -11.22 -3.03
N VAL A 83 -2.25 -10.21 -3.37
CA VAL A 83 -2.35 -9.48 -4.64
C VAL A 83 -2.11 -10.43 -5.81
N LEU A 84 -1.02 -11.20 -5.76
CA LEU A 84 -0.66 -12.16 -6.82
C LEU A 84 -1.70 -13.29 -6.97
N PHE A 85 -2.28 -13.74 -5.86
CA PHE A 85 -3.32 -14.76 -5.83
C PHE A 85 -4.60 -14.25 -6.49
N CYS A 86 -4.97 -12.98 -6.31
CA CYS A 86 -6.17 -12.41 -6.92
C CYS A 86 -6.06 -12.15 -8.44
N LEU A 87 -4.85 -11.91 -8.96
CA LEU A 87 -4.60 -11.60 -10.39
C LEU A 87 -5.32 -12.53 -11.40
N PRO A 88 -5.27 -13.88 -11.28
CA PRO A 88 -5.93 -14.76 -12.24
C PRO A 88 -7.46 -14.84 -12.09
N PHE A 89 -8.03 -14.39 -10.97
CA PHE A 89 -9.46 -14.57 -10.67
C PHE A 89 -10.28 -13.28 -10.85
N PHE A 90 -9.65 -12.12 -10.69
CA PHE A 90 -10.36 -10.84 -10.68
C PHE A 90 -9.75 -9.89 -11.73
N PRO A 91 -10.55 -9.32 -12.63
CA PRO A 91 -10.05 -8.29 -13.52
C PRO A 91 -9.68 -7.06 -12.69
N ILE A 92 -8.52 -6.49 -12.96
CA ILE A 92 -8.15 -5.19 -12.40
C ILE A 92 -9.06 -4.16 -13.09
N PRO A 93 -9.82 -3.32 -12.36
CA PRO A 93 -10.53 -2.20 -12.95
C PRO A 93 -9.51 -1.31 -13.66
N LEU A 94 -9.46 -1.39 -15.00
CA LEU A 94 -8.38 -0.81 -15.79
C LEU A 94 -8.38 0.71 -15.59
N PRO A 95 -7.35 1.27 -14.96
CA PRO A 95 -7.29 2.69 -14.73
C PRO A 95 -6.95 3.43 -16.02
N PRO A 96 -7.32 4.71 -16.17
CA PRO A 96 -6.78 5.54 -17.24
C PRO A 96 -5.25 5.48 -17.20
N THR A 97 -4.62 5.08 -18.32
CA THR A 97 -3.17 4.81 -18.38
C THR A 97 -2.34 5.98 -17.85
N LEU A 98 -2.76 7.22 -18.15
CA LEU A 98 -2.12 8.43 -17.67
C LEU A 98 -2.22 8.59 -16.14
N LEU A 99 -3.39 8.30 -15.56
CA LEU A 99 -3.58 8.39 -14.12
C LEU A 99 -2.75 7.33 -13.37
N PHE A 100 -2.72 6.11 -13.89
CA PHE A 100 -1.87 5.06 -13.34
C PHE A 100 -0.38 5.42 -13.42
N ALA A 101 0.09 5.90 -14.58
CA ALA A 101 1.48 6.33 -14.73
C ALA A 101 1.82 7.49 -13.77
N PHE A 102 0.89 8.43 -13.57
CA PHE A 102 1.03 9.54 -12.63
C PHE A 102 1.18 9.08 -11.18
N PHE A 103 0.36 8.13 -10.73
CA PHE A 103 0.52 7.55 -9.39
C PHE A 103 1.78 6.70 -9.27
N LEU A 104 2.15 5.95 -10.30
CA LEU A 104 3.31 5.06 -10.28
C LEU A 104 4.60 5.87 -10.13
N THR A 105 4.76 6.93 -10.92
CA THR A 105 5.92 7.82 -10.82
C THR A 105 5.94 8.54 -9.47
N SER A 106 4.80 9.03 -8.99
CA SER A 106 4.70 9.68 -7.68
C SER A 106 5.10 8.75 -6.52
N ALA A 107 4.59 7.52 -6.53
CA ALA A 107 4.91 6.52 -5.52
C ALA A 107 6.39 6.10 -5.58
N ALA A 108 6.97 5.99 -6.79
CA ALA A 108 8.38 5.68 -6.94
C ALA A 108 9.27 6.85 -6.47
N LEU A 109 8.90 8.10 -6.76
CA LEU A 109 9.62 9.30 -6.33
C LEU A 109 9.68 9.42 -4.81
N ASP A 110 8.60 9.07 -4.12
CA ASP A 110 8.53 9.09 -2.65
C ASP A 110 9.54 8.16 -1.96
N GLU A 111 10.06 7.16 -2.68
CA GLU A 111 11.10 6.27 -2.16
C GLU A 111 12.52 6.74 -2.50
N LEU A 112 12.68 7.76 -3.33
CA LEU A 112 13.97 8.36 -3.70
C LEU A 112 14.33 9.53 -2.77
N GLU A 113 15.63 9.75 -2.54
CA GLU A 113 16.11 10.96 -1.86
C GLU A 113 15.90 12.20 -2.77
N PRO A 114 15.47 13.37 -2.24
CA PRO A 114 15.26 13.74 -0.83
C PRO A 114 13.83 13.51 -0.30
N PHE A 115 12.97 12.79 -1.00
CA PHE A 115 11.52 12.74 -0.75
C PHE A 115 11.09 11.70 0.31
N LYS A 116 11.99 11.27 1.21
CA LYS A 116 11.73 10.24 2.21
C LYS A 116 10.53 10.49 3.14
N MET A 117 10.02 11.71 3.23
CA MET A 117 8.77 12.02 3.95
C MET A 117 7.50 11.51 3.23
N ARG A 118 7.65 10.94 2.03
CA ARG A 118 6.60 10.47 1.14
C ARG A 118 5.48 11.49 0.85
N PRO A 119 5.79 12.77 0.54
CA PRO A 119 4.75 13.77 0.33
C PRO A 119 4.10 13.69 -1.06
N VAL A 120 4.77 13.11 -2.05
CA VAL A 120 4.40 13.25 -3.46
C VAL A 120 3.13 12.47 -3.76
N LEU A 121 3.05 11.19 -3.40
CA LEU A 121 1.89 10.35 -3.66
C LEU A 121 0.62 10.86 -2.98
N PRO A 122 0.61 11.22 -1.67
CA PRO A 122 -0.57 11.80 -1.03
C PRO A 122 -1.00 13.14 -1.65
N LEU A 123 -0.07 14.01 -2.05
CA LEU A 123 -0.40 15.27 -2.74
C LEU A 123 -1.00 15.02 -4.12
N CYS A 124 -0.45 14.07 -4.87
CA CYS A 124 -0.99 13.64 -6.15
C CYS A 124 -2.39 13.02 -6.00
N ALA A 125 -2.61 12.20 -4.97
CA ALA A 125 -3.91 11.65 -4.63
C ALA A 125 -4.92 12.75 -4.25
N LEU A 126 -4.50 13.76 -3.47
CA LEU A 126 -5.32 14.93 -3.16
C LEU A 126 -5.72 15.69 -4.42
N PHE A 127 -4.75 15.98 -5.29
CA PHE A 127 -5.00 16.66 -6.55
C PHE A 127 -5.99 15.88 -7.44
N THR A 128 -5.80 14.56 -7.58
CA THR A 128 -6.75 13.71 -8.32
C THR A 128 -8.13 13.72 -7.69
N SER A 129 -8.24 13.64 -6.36
CA SER A 129 -9.54 13.71 -5.67
C SER A 129 -10.25 15.04 -5.89
N LEU A 130 -9.52 16.17 -5.90
CA LEU A 130 -10.08 17.48 -6.18
C LEU A 130 -10.59 17.61 -7.62
N LEU A 131 -9.87 17.03 -8.59
CA LEU A 131 -10.24 17.10 -10.01
C LEU A 131 -11.40 16.17 -10.38
N THR A 132 -11.44 14.97 -9.81
CA THR A 132 -12.41 13.93 -10.20
C THR A 132 -13.62 13.87 -9.27
N GLY A 133 -13.54 14.44 -8.07
CA GLY A 133 -14.52 14.25 -7.00
C GLY A 133 -14.41 12.91 -6.27
N GLU A 134 -13.52 12.01 -6.73
CA GLU A 134 -13.29 10.70 -6.11
C GLU A 134 -12.37 10.83 -4.90
N TRP A 135 -12.95 11.11 -3.74
CA TRP A 135 -12.21 11.28 -2.49
C TRP A 135 -11.54 10.01 -1.96
N LEU A 136 -11.91 8.83 -2.49
CA LEU A 136 -11.32 7.58 -2.05
C LEU A 136 -9.81 7.51 -2.32
N TYR A 137 -9.31 8.17 -3.37
CA TYR A 137 -7.87 8.25 -3.64
C TYR A 137 -7.12 8.87 -2.45
N PHE A 138 -7.43 10.13 -2.12
CA PHE A 138 -6.75 10.83 -1.04
C PHE A 138 -7.03 10.24 0.34
N LEU A 139 -8.30 9.98 0.66
CA LEU A 139 -8.65 9.52 2.00
C LEU A 139 -8.10 8.13 2.30
N SER A 140 -8.07 7.22 1.32
CA SER A 140 -7.52 5.89 1.54
C SER A 140 -6.02 5.91 1.81
N ILE A 141 -5.22 6.74 1.13
CA ILE A 141 -3.78 6.83 1.43
C ILE A 141 -3.51 7.60 2.73
N ALA A 142 -4.24 8.69 2.99
CA ALA A 142 -4.08 9.47 4.22
C ALA A 142 -4.42 8.64 5.48
N VAL A 143 -5.49 7.85 5.43
CA VAL A 143 -5.88 6.96 6.53
C VAL A 143 -4.88 5.81 6.70
N PHE A 144 -4.29 5.31 5.62
CA PHE A 144 -3.23 4.32 5.66
C PHE A 144 -2.00 4.88 6.38
N ASP A 145 -1.58 6.09 6.03
CA ASP A 145 -0.44 6.76 6.66
C ASP A 145 -0.67 7.03 8.15
N ILE A 146 -1.90 7.36 8.55
CA ILE A 146 -2.28 7.48 9.97
C ILE A 146 -2.07 6.12 10.66
N GLY A 147 -2.58 5.04 10.08
CA GLY A 147 -2.41 3.69 10.62
C GLY A 147 -0.94 3.29 10.77
N TYR A 148 -0.13 3.61 9.74
CA TYR A 148 1.32 3.38 9.75
C TYR A 148 2.01 4.14 10.90
N LYS A 149 1.75 5.44 11.04
CA LYS A 149 2.32 6.27 12.11
C LYS A 149 1.85 5.87 13.51
N MET A 150 0.62 5.36 13.65
CA MET A 150 0.13 4.83 14.91
C MET A 150 0.93 3.59 15.35
N ALA A 151 1.20 2.67 14.42
CA ALA A 151 1.99 1.48 14.70
C ALA A 151 3.45 1.81 15.05
N GLU A 152 4.03 2.86 14.47
CA GLU A 152 5.40 3.31 14.75
C GLU A 152 5.60 3.77 16.22
N ARG A 153 4.54 4.27 16.86
CA ARG A 153 4.60 4.79 18.24
C ARG A 153 4.44 3.72 19.33
N ILE A 154 4.16 2.48 18.96
CA ILE A 154 3.88 1.35 19.87
C ILE A 154 5.04 0.38 19.82
#